data_AF-A0A920A089-F1
#
_entry.id   AF-A0A920A089-F1
#
_cell.length_a   1.000
_cell.length_b   1.000
_cell.length_c   1.000
_cell.angle_alpha   90.00
_cell.angle_beta   90.00
_cell.angle_gamma   90.00
#
_symmetry.space_group_name_H-M   'P 1'
#
loop_
_entity.id
_entity.type
_entity.pdbx_description
1 polymer ?
#
loop_
_entity_poly.entity_id
_entity_poly.type
_entity_poly.pdbx_seq_one_letter_code
_entity_poly.pdbx_strand_id
1 'polypeptide(L)'
;MLNDFLNAYKEFWIKATDFKGFTSRSDWWLVQLANLIISFLTIPIFLKTFGFNAYGIVCIIPQIAIDIRRIRDFGKDWKWIFINLIPIFGWILWFIWLGFGKTGNGKNKLI
;
A
#
# COMPACT_ATOMS: atom_id res chain seq x y z
N MET A 1 12.22 -11.19 11.19
CA MET A 1 11.18 -11.59 10.22
C MET A 1 9.77 -11.30 10.74
N LEU A 2 9.28 -11.98 11.79
CA LEU A 2 7.94 -11.68 12.35
C LEU A 2 7.84 -10.27 12.95
N ASN A 3 8.88 -9.83 13.67
CA ASN A 3 8.93 -8.47 14.23
C ASN A 3 8.92 -7.40 13.13
N ASP A 4 9.60 -7.64 12.01
CA ASP A 4 9.64 -6.72 10.88
C ASP A 4 8.26 -6.61 10.21
N PHE A 5 7.58 -7.75 10.06
CA PHE A 5 6.19 -7.79 9.58
C PHE A 5 5.25 -6.99 10.49
N LEU A 6 5.28 -7.23 11.80
CA LEU A 6 4.44 -6.53 12.76
C LEU A 6 4.74 -5.03 12.81
N ASN A 7 6.02 -4.65 12.73
CA ASN A 7 6.43 -3.26 12.68
C ASN A 7 5.94 -2.57 11.40
N ALA A 8 6.10 -3.18 10.23
CA ALA A 8 5.61 -2.63 8.96
C ALA A 8 4.10 -2.46 8.97
N TYR A 9 3.36 -3.43 9.49
CA TYR A 9 1.89 -3.34 9.59
C TYR A 9 1.45 -2.30 10.63
N LYS A 10 2.17 -2.16 11.74
CA LYS A 10 1.92 -1.09 12.71
C LYS A 10 2.18 0.29 12.09
N GLU A 11 3.26 0.44 11.35
CA GLU A 11 3.58 1.68 10.63
C GLU A 11 2.52 2.02 9.57
N PHE A 12 1.96 1.01 8.90
CA PHE A 12 0.86 1.19 7.95
C PHE A 12 -0.35 1.91 8.59
N TRP A 13 -0.76 1.48 9.78
CA TRP A 13 -1.86 2.11 10.51
C TRP A 13 -1.49 3.45 11.13
N ILE A 14 -0.32 3.58 11.75
CA ILE A 14 0.10 4.83 12.41
C ILE A 14 0.30 5.94 11.39
N LYS A 15 0.93 5.62 10.27
CA LYS A 15 1.20 6.60 9.22
C LYS A 15 0.00 6.74 8.29
N ALA A 16 -1.18 6.18 8.56
CA ALA A 16 -2.33 6.19 7.63
C ALA A 16 -2.68 7.58 7.05
N THR A 17 -2.40 8.67 7.79
CA THR A 17 -2.63 10.06 7.35
C THR A 17 -1.36 10.81 6.95
N ASP A 18 -0.18 10.20 7.08
CA ASP A 18 1.08 10.77 6.62
C ASP A 18 1.25 10.48 5.14
N PHE A 19 1.12 11.51 4.31
CA PHE A 19 1.39 11.41 2.89
C PHE A 19 2.81 11.81 2.52
N LYS A 20 3.65 12.28 3.45
CA LYS A 20 4.97 12.86 3.17
C LYS A 20 6.15 11.92 3.35
N GLY A 21 6.00 10.85 4.14
CA GLY A 21 7.06 9.88 4.36
C GLY A 21 7.51 9.10 3.13
N PHE A 22 8.56 8.30 3.33
CA PHE A 22 9.06 7.33 2.36
C PHE A 22 8.68 5.92 2.80
N THR A 23 8.62 4.96 1.89
CA THR A 23 8.29 3.56 2.23
C THR A 23 9.13 2.59 1.44
N SER A 24 9.87 1.75 2.17
CA SER A 24 10.70 0.74 1.56
C SER A 24 9.85 -0.32 0.84
N ARG A 25 10.43 -0.99 -0.15
CA ARG A 25 9.71 -2.05 -0.87
C ARG A 25 9.37 -3.23 0.00
N SER A 26 10.28 -3.59 0.91
CA SER A 26 10.05 -4.68 1.85
C SER A 26 8.84 -4.36 2.71
N ASP A 27 8.73 -3.14 3.23
CA ASP A 27 7.59 -2.75 4.08
C ASP A 27 6.28 -2.75 3.28
N TRP A 28 6.31 -2.26 2.04
CA TRP A 28 5.14 -2.33 1.15
C TRP A 28 4.71 -3.78 0.89
N TRP A 29 5.64 -4.69 0.56
CA TRP A 29 5.32 -6.11 0.35
C TRP A 29 4.80 -6.79 1.62
N LEU A 30 5.36 -6.46 2.79
CA LEU A 30 4.89 -6.99 4.07
C LEU A 30 3.45 -6.54 4.38
N VAL A 31 3.12 -5.28 4.08
CA VAL A 31 1.76 -4.74 4.20
C VAL A 31 0.80 -5.42 3.22
N GLN A 32 1.19 -5.61 1.96
CA GLN A 32 0.36 -6.33 0.99
C GLN A 32 0.12 -7.79 1.42
N LEU A 33 1.14 -8.45 1.98
CA LEU A 33 1.01 -9.79 2.53
C LEU A 33 0.05 -9.82 3.73
N ALA A 34 0.15 -8.84 4.64
CA ALA A 34 -0.76 -8.72 5.78
C ALA A 34 -2.21 -8.52 5.34
N ASN A 35 -2.43 -7.59 4.39
CA ASN A 35 -3.75 -7.32 3.82
C ASN A 35 -4.32 -8.55 3.11
N LEU A 36 -3.49 -9.33 2.42
CA LEU A 36 -3.90 -10.59 1.77
C LEU A 36 -4.36 -11.63 2.81
N ILE A 37 -3.58 -11.84 3.87
CA ILE A 37 -3.93 -12.77 4.95
C ILE A 37 -5.25 -12.35 5.61
N ILE A 38 -5.39 -11.06 5.96
CA ILE A 38 -6.60 -10.55 6.59
C ILE A 38 -7.79 -10.66 5.64
N SER A 39 -7.61 -10.40 4.35
CA SER A 39 -8.64 -10.57 3.34
C SER A 39 -9.20 -11.99 3.34
N PHE A 40 -8.34 -13.02 3.35
CA PHE A 40 -8.79 -14.42 3.44
C PHE A 40 -9.56 -14.70 4.74
N LEU A 41 -9.12 -14.17 5.87
CA LEU A 41 -9.81 -14.31 7.15
C LEU A 41 -11.18 -13.61 7.18
N THR A 42 -11.37 -12.54 6.41
CA THR A 42 -12.64 -11.82 6.34
C THR A 42 -13.70 -12.46 5.42
N ILE A 43 -13.33 -13.39 4.54
CA ILE A 43 -14.26 -14.09 3.62
C ILE A 43 -15.48 -14.70 4.33
N PRO A 44 -15.35 -15.51 5.40
CA PRO A 44 -16.52 -16.11 6.06
C PRO A 44 -17.45 -15.05 6.68
N ILE A 45 -16.90 -13.96 7.20
CA ILE A 45 -17.67 -12.84 7.77
C ILE A 45 -18.40 -12.06 6.65
N PHE A 46 -17.71 -11.84 5.54
CA PHE A 46 -18.27 -11.20 4.35
C PHE A 46 -19.48 -11.95 3.80
N LEU A 47 -19.37 -13.29 3.68
CA LEU A 47 -20.47 -14.15 3.25
C LEU A 47 -21.65 -14.10 4.23
N LYS A 48 -21.38 -14.05 5.54
CA LYS A 48 -22.43 -13.98 6.58
C LYS A 48 -23.13 -12.63 6.63
N THR A 49 -22.45 -11.55 6.26
CA THR A 49 -22.94 -10.16 6.38
C THR A 49 -23.44 -9.62 5.03
N PHE A 50 -23.87 -10.49 4.11
CA PHE A 50 -24.37 -10.12 2.78
C PHE A 50 -23.44 -9.17 2.00
N GLY A 51 -22.13 -9.37 2.11
CA GLY A 51 -21.14 -8.60 1.36
C GLY A 51 -20.66 -7.31 2.03
N PHE A 52 -20.98 -7.08 3.30
CA PHE A 52 -20.40 -5.96 4.04
C PHE A 52 -18.98 -6.29 4.54
N ASN A 53 -17.96 -5.55 4.07
CA ASN A 53 -16.58 -5.66 4.54
C ASN A 53 -16.08 -4.34 5.16
N ALA A 54 -16.31 -4.17 6.47
CA ALA A 54 -15.86 -2.98 7.20
C ALA A 54 -14.34 -2.78 7.16
N TYR A 55 -13.57 -3.88 7.22
CA TYR A 55 -12.11 -3.84 7.14
C TYR A 55 -11.65 -3.23 5.81
N GLY A 56 -12.24 -3.70 4.71
CA GLY A 56 -11.96 -3.18 3.37
C GLY A 56 -12.15 -1.66 3.28
N ILE A 57 -13.25 -1.13 3.84
CA ILE A 57 -13.56 0.31 3.82
C ILE A 57 -12.52 1.12 4.60
N VAL A 58 -12.17 0.67 5.81
CA VAL A 58 -11.21 1.37 6.67
C VAL A 58 -9.80 1.34 6.08
N CYS A 59 -9.43 0.25 5.40
CA CYS A 59 -8.12 0.10 4.76
C CYS A 59 -7.90 0.99 3.54
N ILE A 60 -8.94 1.59 2.94
CA ILE A 60 -8.80 2.43 1.75
C ILE A 60 -7.82 3.59 2.00
N ILE A 61 -7.98 4.29 3.13
CA ILE A 61 -7.16 5.46 3.49
C ILE A 61 -5.67 5.07 3.67
N PRO A 62 -5.30 4.14 4.56
CA PRO A 62 -3.90 3.78 4.75
C PRO A 62 -3.28 3.13 3.50
N GLN A 63 -4.07 2.42 2.68
CA GLN A 63 -3.61 1.88 1.40
C GLN A 63 -3.21 3.02 0.45
N ILE A 64 -4.10 3.98 0.24
CA ILE A 64 -3.78 5.16 -0.59
C ILE A 64 -2.54 5.89 -0.05
N ALA A 65 -2.41 6.02 1.28
CA ALA A 65 -1.29 6.69 1.89
C ALA A 65 0.06 5.99 1.62
N ILE A 66 0.14 4.66 1.80
CA ILE A 66 1.38 3.92 1.53
C ILE A 66 1.75 3.95 0.05
N ASP A 67 0.76 3.89 -0.83
CA ASP A 67 0.99 3.92 -2.28
C ASP A 67 1.45 5.30 -2.76
N ILE A 68 0.91 6.38 -2.18
CA ILE A 68 1.36 7.75 -2.43
C ILE A 68 2.82 7.94 -1.99
N ARG A 69 3.22 7.41 -0.83
CA ARG A 69 4.63 7.46 -0.39
C ARG A 69 5.51 6.70 -1.35
N ARG A 70 5.11 5.48 -1.70
CA ARG A 70 5.89 4.62 -2.60
C ARG A 70 6.04 5.25 -4.00
N ILE A 71 4.99 5.85 -4.56
CA ILE A 71 5.05 6.61 -5.83
C ILE A 71 6.02 7.80 -5.72
N ARG A 72 6.08 8.45 -4.56
CA ARG A 72 7.01 9.56 -4.35
C ARG A 72 8.46 9.12 -4.21
N ASP A 73 8.70 7.95 -3.61
CA ASP A 73 10.03 7.33 -3.59
C ASP A 73 10.55 7.04 -5.02
N PHE A 74 9.65 6.96 -6.00
CA PHE A 74 10.01 6.88 -7.42
C PHE A 74 10.32 8.21 -8.09
N GLY A 75 10.11 9.34 -7.40
CA GLY A 75 10.19 10.67 -7.98
C GLY A 75 9.00 11.02 -8.89
N LYS A 76 7.86 10.32 -8.74
CA LYS A 76 6.64 10.59 -9.50
C LYS A 76 5.61 11.35 -8.68
N ASP A 77 4.80 12.13 -9.37
CA ASP A 77 3.69 12.84 -8.74
C ASP A 77 2.64 11.89 -8.18
N TRP A 78 2.01 12.27 -7.05
CA TRP A 78 0.93 11.50 -6.42
C TRP A 78 -0.27 11.26 -7.35
N LYS A 79 -0.45 12.11 -8.37
CA LYS A 79 -1.51 12.01 -9.39
C LYS A 79 -1.48 10.69 -10.16
N TRP A 80 -0.35 9.98 -10.19
CA TRP A 80 -0.27 8.66 -10.80
C TRP A 80 -1.17 7.61 -10.14
N ILE A 81 -1.71 7.88 -8.94
CA ILE A 81 -2.71 7.00 -8.33
C ILE A 81 -4.01 6.90 -9.15
N PHE A 82 -4.34 7.92 -9.95
CA PHE A 82 -5.51 7.90 -10.82
C PHE A 82 -5.42 6.85 -11.93
N ILE A 83 -4.23 6.26 -12.17
CA ILE A 83 -4.10 5.14 -13.12
C ILE A 83 -4.94 3.94 -12.68
N ASN A 84 -5.20 3.78 -11.38
CA ASN A 84 -6.07 2.73 -10.86
C ASN A 84 -7.54 2.86 -11.28
N LEU A 85 -7.96 4.00 -11.83
CA LEU A 85 -9.28 4.20 -12.42
C LEU A 85 -9.44 3.45 -13.75
N ILE A 86 -8.33 3.12 -14.43
CA ILE A 86 -8.33 2.30 -15.64
C ILE A 86 -8.20 0.83 -15.20
N PRO A 87 -9.26 0.02 -15.32
CA PRO A 87 -9.21 -1.38 -14.90
C PRO A 87 -8.17 -2.16 -15.70
N ILE A 88 -7.61 -3.21 -15.09
CA ILE A 88 -6.64 -4.15 -15.70
C ILE A 88 -5.27 -3.49 -15.99
N PHE A 89 -5.18 -2.58 -16.96
CA PHE A 89 -3.91 -1.95 -17.34
C PHE A 89 -3.34 -1.07 -16.24
N GLY A 90 -4.18 -0.30 -15.56
CA GLY A 90 -3.77 0.54 -14.45
C GLY A 90 -3.20 -0.27 -13.30
N TRP A 91 -3.91 -1.34 -12.91
CA TRP A 91 -3.49 -2.20 -11.81
C TRP A 91 -2.18 -2.94 -12.09
N ILE A 92 -1.97 -3.42 -13.32
CA ILE A 92 -0.72 -4.10 -13.72
C ILE A 92 0.46 -3.13 -13.62
N LEU A 93 0.35 -1.93 -14.21
CA LEU A 93 1.40 -0.91 -14.17
C LEU A 93 1.71 -0.47 -12.74
N TRP A 94 0.67 -0.34 -11.94
CA TRP A 94 0.75 0.04 -10.53
C TRP A 94 1.45 -1.03 -9.68
N PHE A 95 1.12 -2.31 -9.88
CA PHE A 95 1.83 -3.43 -9.24
C PHE A 95 3.31 -3.48 -9.63
N ILE A 96 3.62 -3.25 -10.91
CA ILE A 96 5.01 -3.26 -11.39
C ILE A 96 5.81 -2.11 -10.77
N TRP A 97 5.25 -0.90 -10.73
CA TRP A 97 5.95 0.23 -10.12
C TRP A 97 6.11 0.04 -8.62
N LEU A 98 5.03 -0.22 -7.88
CA LEU A 98 5.10 -0.30 -6.43
C LEU A 98 5.95 -1.49 -5.95
N GLY A 99 5.76 -2.66 -6.57
CA GLY A 99 6.39 -3.91 -6.18
C GLY A 99 7.84 -4.07 -6.65
N PHE A 100 8.17 -3.68 -7.89
CA PHE A 100 9.47 -3.97 -8.50
C PHE A 100 10.30 -2.74 -8.83
N GLY A 101 9.71 -1.55 -8.88
CA GLY A 101 10.43 -0.41 -9.39
C GLY A 101 11.66 -0.06 -8.55
N LYS A 102 12.77 0.28 -9.22
CA LYS A 102 14.02 0.77 -8.58
C LYS A 102 13.75 2.05 -7.76
N THR A 103 14.24 2.09 -6.51
CA THR A 103 13.99 3.20 -5.58
C THR A 103 14.64 4.38 -6.25
N GLY A 104 13.82 5.35 -6.66
CA GLY A 104 14.31 6.56 -7.28
C GLY A 104 15.28 7.21 -6.31
N ASN A 105 16.27 7.91 -6.85
CA ASN A 105 17.40 8.48 -6.14
C ASN A 105 17.00 9.65 -5.19
N GLY A 106 15.90 9.53 -4.45
CA GLY A 106 15.45 10.47 -3.42
C GLY A 106 16.39 10.54 -2.21
N LYS A 107 17.41 9.67 -2.16
CA LYS A 107 18.52 9.76 -1.20
C LYS A 107 19.49 10.93 -1.49
N ASN A 108 19.42 11.57 -2.67
CA ASN A 108 20.37 12.60 -3.10
C ASN A 108 19.81 14.03 -3.14
N LYS A 109 18.81 14.37 -2.31
CA LYS A 109 18.34 15.76 -2.15
C LYS A 109 18.49 16.32 -0.72
N LEU A 110 19.31 15.66 0.10
CA LEU A 110 19.80 16.22 1.36
C LEU A 110 21.32 16.41 1.21
N ILE A 111 21.68 17.41 0.39
CA ILE A 111 22.90 18.19 0.59
C ILE A 111 22.46 19.34 1.49
#